data_AF-A0A6P2XNK4-F1
#
_entry.id   AF-A0A6P2XNK4-F1
#
_cell.length_a   1.000
_cell.length_b   1.000
_cell.length_c   1.000
_cell.angle_alpha   90.00
_cell.angle_beta   90.00
_cell.angle_gamma   90.00
#
_symmetry.space_group_name_H-M   'P 1'
#
loop_
_entity.id
_entity.type
_entity.pdbx_description
1 polymer ?
#
loop_
_entity_poly.entity_id
_entity_poly.type
_entity_poly.pdbx_seq_one_letter_code
_entity_poly.pdbx_strand_id
1 'polypeptide(L)'
;MSSRWSGYNNVGICSIALMSVLEHSKNVTLAKALLVMPLVMHDATVRYLGDSRVARREAAALVAQRPDLFANFATRYDDSLAMTINAIQLLIEVGFVRFDGGLTLLKSLEVDPAFGKRAQKIAKAAGHIASLLAGPVEELYLNFRVQL
;
A
#
# COMPACT_ATOMS: atom_id res chain seq x y z
N MET A 1 28.10 -9.88 -12.31
CA MET A 1 27.38 -10.33 -11.10
C MET A 1 25.90 -10.37 -11.46
N SER A 2 25.30 -11.55 -11.66
CA SER A 2 23.85 -11.61 -11.92
C SER A 2 23.13 -11.14 -10.67
N SER A 3 22.46 -9.99 -10.71
CA SER A 3 21.57 -9.60 -9.64
C SER A 3 20.50 -10.69 -9.54
N ARG A 4 20.57 -11.51 -8.49
CA ARG A 4 19.49 -12.45 -8.13
C ARG A 4 18.21 -11.62 -8.14
N TRP A 5 17.26 -11.97 -9.01
CA TRP A 5 15.94 -11.35 -8.99
C TRP A 5 15.41 -11.44 -7.57
N SER A 6 15.26 -10.28 -6.94
CA SER A 6 14.66 -10.18 -5.62
C SER A 6 13.17 -10.11 -5.86
N GLY A 7 12.49 -11.26 -5.82
CA GLY A 7 11.03 -11.35 -5.81
C GLY A 7 10.39 -10.71 -4.57
N TYR A 8 11.08 -9.80 -3.90
CA TYR A 8 10.62 -9.10 -2.72
C TYR A 8 9.46 -8.19 -3.09
N ASN A 9 9.67 -7.20 -3.96
CA ASN A 9 8.63 -6.32 -4.48
C ASN A 9 8.13 -6.90 -5.81
N ASN A 10 6.91 -7.44 -5.82
CA ASN A 10 6.32 -8.07 -7.00
C ASN A 10 4.80 -7.85 -7.02
N VAL A 11 4.17 -8.21 -8.15
CA VAL A 11 2.72 -8.07 -8.37
C VAL A 11 1.90 -8.79 -7.29
N GLY A 12 2.25 -10.01 -6.91
CA GLY A 12 1.53 -10.77 -5.88
C GLY A 12 1.57 -10.10 -4.50
N ILE A 13 2.73 -9.58 -4.07
CA ILE A 13 2.84 -8.81 -2.82
C ILE A 13 2.03 -7.52 -2.89
N CYS A 14 2.06 -6.83 -4.04
CA CYS A 14 1.24 -5.64 -4.24
C CYS A 14 -0.26 -5.96 -4.22
N SER A 15 -0.69 -7.06 -4.83
CA SER A 15 -2.08 -7.53 -4.80
C SER A 15 -2.52 -7.82 -3.36
N ILE A 16 -1.71 -8.52 -2.56
CA ILE A 16 -2.00 -8.77 -1.15
C ILE A 16 -2.10 -7.46 -0.36
N ALA A 17 -1.22 -6.49 -0.63
CA ALA A 17 -1.24 -5.19 0.02
C ALA A 17 -2.54 -4.42 -0.28
N LEU A 18 -2.92 -4.35 -1.55
CA LEU A 18 -4.17 -3.71 -1.99
C LEU A 18 -5.39 -4.40 -1.36
N MET A 19 -5.44 -5.73 -1.40
CA MET A 19 -6.51 -6.51 -0.79
C MET A 19 -6.61 -6.26 0.71
N SER A 20 -5.48 -6.30 1.42
CA SER A 20 -5.43 -6.10 2.86
C SER A 20 -5.91 -4.69 3.25
N VAL A 21 -5.56 -3.66 2.48
CA VAL A 21 -6.05 -2.29 2.70
C VAL A 21 -7.55 -2.20 2.42
N LEU A 22 -8.01 -2.81 1.33
CA LEU A 22 -9.42 -2.87 0.93
C LEU A 22 -10.29 -3.62 1.95
N GLU A 23 -9.76 -4.61 2.68
CA GLU A 23 -10.50 -5.27 3.77
C GLU A 23 -10.95 -4.26 4.84
N HIS A 24 -10.15 -3.21 5.07
CA HIS A 24 -10.44 -2.17 6.04
C HIS A 24 -11.26 -1.01 5.45
N SER A 25 -10.94 -0.55 4.24
CA SER A 25 -11.60 0.63 3.66
C SER A 25 -12.81 0.32 2.79
N LYS A 26 -12.97 -0.95 2.36
CA LYS A 26 -13.96 -1.49 1.39
C LYS A 26 -13.89 -0.92 -0.02
N ASN A 27 -13.53 0.35 -0.15
CA ASN A 27 -13.24 1.00 -1.42
C ASN A 27 -12.05 1.96 -1.28
N VAL A 28 -11.43 2.30 -2.40
CA VAL A 28 -10.34 3.28 -2.50
C VAL A 28 -10.31 3.85 -3.92
N THR A 29 -10.08 5.16 -4.07
CA THR A 29 -9.90 5.77 -5.40
C THR A 29 -8.62 5.26 -6.07
N LEU A 30 -8.53 5.31 -7.41
CA LEU A 30 -7.31 4.89 -8.11
C LEU A 30 -6.07 5.63 -7.58
N ALA A 31 -6.17 6.95 -7.43
CA ALA A 31 -5.07 7.79 -6.96
C ALA A 31 -4.53 7.38 -5.57
N LYS A 32 -5.41 6.94 -4.67
CA LYS A 32 -5.03 6.44 -3.34
C LYS A 32 -4.50 5.00 -3.39
N ALA A 33 -4.99 4.16 -4.30
CA ALA A 33 -4.46 2.82 -4.49
C ALA A 33 -3.00 2.82 -4.95
N LEU A 34 -2.64 3.78 -5.80
CA LEU A 34 -1.26 3.98 -6.28
C LEU A 34 -0.28 4.34 -5.14
N LEU A 35 -0.78 4.79 -3.97
CA LEU A 35 0.03 5.04 -2.78
C LEU A 35 0.29 3.79 -1.93
N VAL A 36 -0.40 2.67 -2.17
CA VAL A 36 -0.28 1.46 -1.34
C VAL A 36 1.09 0.80 -1.50
N MET A 37 1.51 0.51 -2.73
CA MET A 37 2.81 -0.13 -2.98
C MET A 37 4.01 0.69 -2.47
N PRO A 38 4.12 2.02 -2.67
CA PRO A 38 5.24 2.80 -2.14
C PRO A 38 5.29 2.88 -0.60
N LEU A 39 4.16 2.69 0.08
CA LEU A 39 4.12 2.51 1.53
C LEU A 39 4.66 1.14 1.94
N VAL A 40 4.27 0.06 1.25
CA VAL A 40 4.58 -1.31 1.68
C VAL A 40 5.90 -1.87 1.15
N MET A 41 6.46 -1.26 0.10
CA MET A 41 7.75 -1.69 -0.43
C MET A 41 8.92 -1.30 0.46
N HIS A 42 8.71 -0.37 1.40
CA HIS A 42 9.69 0.07 2.38
C HIS A 42 9.46 -0.61 3.74
N ASP A 43 10.37 -1.51 4.11
CA ASP A 43 10.23 -2.34 5.31
C ASP A 43 10.09 -1.55 6.61
N ALA A 44 10.81 -0.43 6.73
CA ALA A 44 10.72 0.39 7.94
C ALA A 44 9.33 1.03 8.07
N THR A 45 8.70 1.41 6.96
CA THR A 45 7.32 1.93 6.94
C THR A 45 6.35 0.84 7.37
N VAL A 46 6.42 -0.37 6.78
CA VAL A 46 5.56 -1.50 7.17
C VAL A 46 5.73 -1.87 8.63
N ARG A 47 6.98 -1.94 9.12
CA ARG A 47 7.27 -2.27 10.52
C ARG A 47 6.69 -1.23 11.47
N TYR A 48 6.83 0.05 11.13
CA TYR A 48 6.32 1.13 11.97
C TYR A 48 4.78 1.13 12.00
N LEU A 49 4.13 1.08 10.85
CA LEU A 49 2.67 1.06 10.75
C LEU A 49 2.04 -0.24 11.27
N GLY A 50 2.78 -1.35 11.30
CA GLY A 50 2.33 -2.62 11.88
C GLY A 50 2.54 -2.75 13.40
N ASP A 51 3.06 -1.73 14.08
CA ASP A 51 3.18 -1.72 15.54
C ASP A 51 1.86 -1.20 16.15
N SER A 52 1.22 -2.02 16.99
CA SER A 52 -0.08 -1.68 17.61
C SER A 52 0.00 -0.51 18.58
N ARG A 53 1.20 -0.11 19.02
CA ARG A 53 1.41 1.06 19.89
C ARG A 53 1.50 2.37 19.10
N VAL A 54 1.67 2.30 17.78
CA VAL A 54 1.71 3.49 16.94
C VAL A 54 0.29 4.01 16.77
N ALA A 55 0.08 5.27 17.17
CA ALA A 55 -1.19 5.94 16.96
C ALA A 55 -1.45 6.15 15.46
N ARG A 56 -2.72 6.04 15.06
CA ARG A 56 -3.15 6.42 13.71
C ARG A 56 -3.07 7.94 13.59
N ARG A 57 -2.45 8.43 12.52
CA ARG A 57 -2.20 9.85 12.27
C ARG A 57 -2.50 10.19 10.83
N GLU A 58 -2.89 11.43 10.60
CA GLU A 58 -2.96 12.03 9.27
C GLU A 58 -1.57 12.20 8.67
N ALA A 59 -1.52 12.41 7.35
CA ALA A 59 -0.29 12.45 6.57
C ALA A 59 0.71 13.49 7.09
N ALA A 60 0.26 14.73 7.33
CA ALA A 60 1.12 15.81 7.79
C ALA A 60 1.79 15.50 9.15
N ALA A 61 1.00 15.04 10.13
CA ALA A 61 1.52 14.68 11.45
C ALA A 61 2.48 13.49 11.39
N LEU A 62 2.18 12.49 10.55
CA LEU A 62 3.01 11.31 10.37
C LEU A 62 4.35 11.65 9.70
N VAL A 63 4.33 12.47 8.65
CA VAL A 63 5.55 12.93 7.96
C VAL A 63 6.40 13.81 8.86
N ALA A 64 5.80 14.70 9.66
CA ALA A 64 6.52 15.52 10.63
C ALA A 64 7.19 14.68 11.72
N GLN A 65 6.53 13.63 12.19
CA GLN A 65 7.07 12.75 13.25
C GLN A 65 8.15 11.79 12.72
N ARG A 66 7.98 11.27 11.50
CA ARG A 66 8.83 10.24 10.90
C ARG A 66 9.22 10.59 9.46
N PRO A 67 9.95 11.70 9.24
CA PRO A 67 10.33 12.14 7.90
C PRO A 67 11.21 11.11 7.19
N ASP A 68 11.96 10.30 7.95
CA ASP A 68 12.79 9.20 7.45
C ASP A 68 11.99 8.15 6.65
N LEU A 69 10.73 7.91 7.02
CA LEU A 69 9.88 6.92 6.33
C LEU A 69 9.41 7.40 4.95
N PHE A 70 9.41 8.71 4.72
CA PHE A 70 8.86 9.35 3.52
C PHE A 70 9.92 10.07 2.66
N ALA A 71 11.18 10.07 3.10
CA ALA A 71 12.27 10.82 2.44
C ALA A 71 12.41 10.53 0.93
N ASN A 72 12.22 9.29 0.50
CA ASN A 72 12.25 8.87 -0.91
C ASN A 72 10.89 8.36 -1.42
N PHE A 73 9.78 8.79 -0.80
CA PHE A 73 8.46 8.26 -1.14
C PHE A 73 8.09 8.50 -2.61
N ALA A 74 8.36 9.70 -3.14
CA ALA A 74 8.08 10.04 -4.54
C ALA A 74 8.77 9.08 -5.52
N THR A 75 10.06 8.80 -5.31
CA THR A 75 10.79 7.79 -6.12
C THR A 75 10.15 6.41 -6.01
N ARG A 76 9.78 5.98 -4.80
CA ARG A 76 9.09 4.70 -4.61
C ARG A 76 7.74 4.67 -5.31
N TYR A 77 7.03 5.80 -5.35
CA TYR A 77 5.75 5.92 -6.04
C TYR A 77 5.95 5.64 -7.54
N ASP A 78 6.86 6.38 -8.18
CA ASP A 78 7.17 6.24 -9.62
C ASP A 78 7.63 4.81 -9.96
N ASP A 79 8.58 4.27 -9.18
CA ASP A 79 9.11 2.91 -9.35
C ASP A 79 8.03 1.82 -9.23
N SER A 80 6.94 2.12 -8.52
CA SER A 80 5.87 1.16 -8.22
C SER A 80 4.63 1.27 -9.10
N LEU A 81 4.54 2.29 -9.95
CA LEU A 81 3.34 2.58 -10.74
C LEU A 81 2.92 1.38 -11.59
N ALA A 82 3.84 0.89 -12.44
CA ALA A 82 3.57 -0.25 -13.31
C ALA A 82 3.18 -1.51 -12.52
N MET A 83 3.85 -1.76 -11.40
CA MET A 83 3.56 -2.91 -10.54
C MET A 83 2.17 -2.81 -9.91
N THR A 84 1.79 -1.61 -9.45
CA THR A 84 0.48 -1.38 -8.82
C THR A 84 -0.63 -1.52 -9.83
N ILE A 85 -0.48 -0.96 -11.04
CA ILE A 85 -1.44 -1.12 -12.14
C ILE A 85 -1.61 -2.60 -12.50
N ASN A 86 -0.51 -3.33 -12.66
CA ASN A 86 -0.57 -4.77 -12.98
C ASN A 86 -1.25 -5.58 -11.87
N ALA A 87 -1.01 -5.22 -10.60
CA ALA A 87 -1.69 -5.86 -9.47
C ALA A 87 -3.20 -5.57 -9.43
N ILE A 88 -3.60 -4.34 -9.78
CA ILE A 88 -5.00 -3.95 -9.92
C ILE A 88 -5.66 -4.77 -11.04
N GLN A 89 -5.03 -4.83 -12.23
CA GLN A 89 -5.53 -5.60 -13.37
C GLN A 89 -5.71 -7.08 -13.00
N LEU A 90 -4.72 -7.69 -12.35
CA LEU A 90 -4.80 -9.06 -11.89
C LEU A 90 -6.01 -9.27 -10.96
N LEU A 91 -6.20 -8.40 -9.96
CA LEU A 91 -7.30 -8.51 -9.00
C LEU A 91 -8.69 -8.34 -9.63
N ILE A 92 -8.79 -7.53 -10.69
CA ILE A 92 -10.01 -7.39 -11.48
C ILE A 92 -10.27 -8.68 -12.26
N GLU A 93 -9.25 -9.19 -12.96
CA GLU A 93 -9.37 -10.41 -13.79
C GLU A 93 -9.77 -11.63 -12.95
N VAL A 94 -9.21 -11.78 -11.75
CA VAL A 94 -9.58 -12.87 -10.83
C VAL A 94 -10.88 -12.61 -10.06
N GLY A 95 -11.53 -11.46 -10.28
CA GLY A 95 -12.84 -11.14 -9.73
C GLY A 95 -12.85 -10.89 -8.22
N PHE A 96 -11.75 -10.42 -7.64
CA PHE A 96 -11.69 -10.02 -6.22
C PHE A 96 -12.07 -8.56 -6.03
N VAL A 97 -11.89 -7.74 -7.06
CA VAL A 97 -12.12 -6.29 -7.01
C VAL A 97 -12.85 -5.83 -8.27
N ARG A 98 -13.78 -4.88 -8.12
CA ARG A 98 -14.39 -4.14 -9.23
C ARG A 98 -13.71 -2.80 -9.40
N PHE A 99 -13.55 -2.35 -10.64
CA PHE A 99 -13.05 -1.02 -10.97
C PHE A 99 -14.14 -0.13 -11.56
N ASP A 100 -14.37 1.02 -10.93
CA ASP A 100 -15.26 2.10 -11.40
C ASP A 100 -14.76 3.44 -10.83
N GLY A 101 -13.80 4.08 -11.50
CA GLY A 101 -13.07 5.27 -10.98
C GLY A 101 -12.17 5.00 -9.76
N GLY A 102 -12.30 3.82 -9.15
CA GLY A 102 -11.57 3.33 -8.01
C GLY A 102 -11.83 1.84 -7.82
N LEU A 103 -11.22 1.27 -6.79
CA LEU A 103 -11.29 -0.15 -6.46
C LEU A 103 -12.36 -0.37 -5.40
N THR A 104 -13.24 -1.34 -5.62
CA THR A 104 -14.22 -1.82 -4.64
C THR A 104 -14.01 -3.30 -4.39
N LEU A 105 -13.84 -3.68 -3.13
CA LEU A 105 -13.68 -5.08 -2.72
C LEU A 105 -14.96 -5.88 -3.02
N LEU A 106 -14.83 -7.01 -3.70
CA LEU A 106 -15.94 -7.94 -3.97
C LEU A 106 -15.85 -9.21 -3.12
N LYS A 107 -14.64 -9.72 -2.93
CA LYS A 107 -14.36 -10.95 -2.19
C LYS A 107 -13.25 -10.70 -1.20
N SER A 108 -13.40 -11.24 0.00
CA SER A 108 -12.34 -11.15 0.99
C SER A 108 -11.22 -12.14 0.72
N LEU A 109 -10.01 -11.78 1.15
CA LEU A 109 -8.83 -12.66 1.11
C LEU A 109 -8.20 -12.70 2.50
N GLU A 110 -8.24 -13.86 3.14
CA GLU A 110 -7.57 -14.07 4.42
C GLU A 110 -6.07 -14.32 4.20
N VAL A 111 -5.23 -13.47 4.78
CA VAL A 111 -3.76 -13.61 4.69
C VAL A 111 -3.28 -14.53 5.80
N ASP A 112 -3.14 -15.81 5.46
CA ASP A 112 -2.64 -16.85 6.37
C ASP A 112 -1.09 -16.99 6.34
N PRO A 113 -0.49 -17.87 7.16
CA PRO A 113 0.95 -18.12 7.13
C PRO A 113 1.56 -18.66 5.83
N ALA A 114 0.78 -19.29 4.95
CA ALA A 114 1.25 -19.79 3.67
C ALA A 114 1.63 -18.65 2.71
N PHE A 115 1.05 -17.46 2.87
CA PHE A 115 1.44 -16.25 2.12
C PHE A 115 2.82 -15.70 2.49
N GLY A 116 3.40 -16.19 3.58
CA GLY A 116 4.75 -15.84 4.03
C GLY A 116 4.82 -14.58 4.90
N LYS A 117 5.95 -14.45 5.59
CA LYS A 117 6.17 -13.43 6.65
C LYS A 117 5.98 -11.99 6.17
N ARG A 118 6.30 -11.70 4.91
CA ARG A 118 6.15 -10.34 4.37
C ARG A 118 4.68 -9.96 4.22
N ALA A 119 3.88 -10.84 3.61
CA ALA A 119 2.44 -10.64 3.47
C ALA A 119 1.78 -10.42 4.82
N GLN A 120 2.13 -11.23 5.84
CA GLN A 120 1.64 -11.06 7.20
C GLN A 120 1.97 -9.68 7.81
N LYS A 121 3.22 -9.21 7.63
CA LYS A 121 3.61 -7.87 8.11
C LYS A 121 2.81 -6.76 7.43
N ILE A 122 2.57 -6.89 6.13
CA ILE A 122 1.77 -5.94 5.35
C ILE A 122 0.32 -5.96 5.83
N ALA A 123 -0.29 -7.14 5.97
CA ALA A 123 -1.64 -7.30 6.49
C ALA A 123 -1.80 -6.65 7.87
N LYS A 124 -0.80 -6.81 8.75
CA LYS A 124 -0.79 -6.16 10.06
C LYS A 124 -0.75 -4.63 9.99
N ALA A 125 -0.04 -4.06 9.02
CA ALA A 125 0.04 -2.61 8.80
C ALA A 125 -1.16 -2.04 8.02
N ALA A 126 -1.97 -2.90 7.39
CA ALA A 126 -2.99 -2.48 6.43
C ALA A 126 -4.08 -1.59 7.06
N GLY A 127 -4.48 -1.83 8.31
CA GLY A 127 -5.44 -0.99 9.00
C GLY A 127 -4.95 0.45 9.25
N HIS A 128 -3.65 0.63 9.55
CA HIS A 128 -3.05 1.96 9.66
C HIS A 128 -2.91 2.62 8.29
N ILE A 129 -2.53 1.87 7.26
CA ILE A 129 -2.47 2.37 5.88
C ILE A 129 -3.85 2.82 5.41
N ALA A 130 -4.90 2.02 5.62
CA ALA A 130 -6.27 2.39 5.28
C ALA A 130 -6.72 3.68 6.00
N SER A 131 -6.37 3.81 7.29
CA SER A 131 -6.64 5.03 8.05
C SER A 131 -5.88 6.24 7.51
N LEU A 132 -4.63 6.07 7.07
CA LEU A 132 -3.84 7.14 6.46
C LEU A 132 -4.45 7.60 5.13
N LEU A 133 -4.86 6.63 4.30
CA LEU A 133 -5.48 6.89 2.99
C LEU A 133 -6.91 7.44 3.08
N ALA A 134 -7.50 7.52 4.27
CA ALA A 134 -8.80 8.18 4.46
C ALA A 134 -8.73 9.69 4.18
N GLY A 135 -7.57 10.32 4.36
CA GLY A 135 -7.37 11.75 4.10
C GLY A 135 -7.55 12.16 2.62
N PRO A 136 -7.68 13.47 2.34
CA PRO A 136 -7.77 13.98 0.96
C PRO A 136 -6.56 13.60 0.12
N VAL A 137 -6.76 13.34 -1.18
CA VAL A 137 -5.67 12.86 -2.05
C VAL A 137 -4.62 13.94 -2.29
N GLU A 138 -5.05 15.20 -2.38
CA GLU A 138 -4.21 16.37 -2.55
C GLU A 138 -3.27 16.54 -1.36
N GLU A 139 -3.78 16.35 -0.14
CA GLU A 139 -2.98 16.39 1.08
C GLU A 139 -2.00 15.22 1.15
N LEU A 140 -2.42 14.01 0.75
CA LEU A 140 -1.54 12.85 0.70
C LEU A 140 -0.39 13.10 -0.28
N TYR A 141 -0.69 13.58 -1.48
CA TYR A 141 0.30 13.81 -2.53
C TYR A 141 1.27 14.92 -2.12
N LEU A 142 0.76 16.02 -1.57
CA LEU A 142 1.58 17.11 -1.05
C LEU A 142 2.55 16.63 0.04
N ASN A 143 2.03 15.94 1.07
CA ASN A 143 2.84 15.49 2.20
C ASN A 143 3.85 14.40 1.81
N PHE A 144 3.51 13.55 0.84
CA PHE A 144 4.40 12.50 0.34
C PHE A 144 5.29 12.97 -0.83
N ARG A 145 5.18 14.24 -1.23
CA ARG A 145 5.93 14.87 -2.33
C ARG A 145 5.75 14.18 -3.67
N VAL A 146 4.57 13.61 -3.91
CA VAL A 146 4.20 13.04 -5.21
C VAL A 146 3.87 14.20 -6.16
N GLN A 147 4.50 14.21 -7.33
CA GLN A 147 4.27 15.21 -8.36
C GLN A 147 3.18 14.72 -9.32
N LEU A 148 2.30 15.63 -9.76
CA LEU A 148 1.26 15.39 -10.76
C LEU A 148 1.78 15.77 -12.15
#